data_AF-A0A916BIS6-F1
#
_entry.id   AF-A0A916BIS6-F1
#
_cell.length_a   1.000
_cell.length_b   1.000
_cell.length_c   1.000
_cell.angle_alpha   90.00
_cell.angle_beta   90.00
_cell.angle_gamma   90.00
#
_symmetry.space_group_name_H-M   'P 1'
#
loop_
_entity.id
_entity.type
_entity.pdbx_description
1 polymer ?
#
loop_
_entity_poly.entity_id
_entity_poly.type
_entity_poly.pdbx_seq_one_letter_code
_entity_poly.pdbx_strand_id
1 'polypeptide(L)'
;MPNYIECPKCGSSDILPKQKIVSSEGGSDYRLIVRLRERAGTWRIKHHDHPIVAWICGACGYTELYTAKPKELSDAYWRLQQIQSERGPMLDDEPGAGSKNNRAFLILTGVMFLLLLSGILALVLLLGMRQW
;
A
#
# COMPACT_ATOMS: atom_id res chain seq x y z
N MET A 1 18.52 -3.28 19.30
CA MET A 1 17.67 -4.30 19.97
C MET A 1 18.08 -4.30 21.43
N PRO A 2 17.21 -3.88 22.35
CA PRO A 2 17.57 -3.84 23.77
C PRO A 2 17.92 -5.25 24.27
N ASN A 3 18.96 -5.33 25.11
CA ASN A 3 19.38 -6.57 25.75
C ASN A 3 18.77 -6.63 27.14
N TYR A 4 17.44 -6.80 27.21
CA TYR A 4 16.74 -6.92 28.48
C TYR A 4 16.98 -8.31 29.06
N ILE A 5 17.73 -8.37 30.16
CA ILE A 5 17.89 -9.57 30.98
C ILE A 5 16.70 -9.80 31.93
N GLU A 6 15.81 -8.81 32.07
CA GLU A 6 14.63 -8.83 32.96
C GLU A 6 13.40 -8.20 32.31
N CYS A 7 12.22 -8.66 32.71
CA CYS A 7 10.94 -8.17 32.23
C CYS A 7 10.64 -6.77 32.82
N PRO A 8 10.39 -5.74 32.00
CA PRO A 8 10.13 -4.39 32.51
C PRO A 8 8.80 -4.26 33.27
N LYS A 9 7.89 -5.24 33.12
CA LYS A 9 6.60 -5.26 33.82
C LYS A 9 6.65 -5.90 35.21
N CYS A 10 7.49 -6.93 35.41
CA CYS A 10 7.45 -7.74 36.64
C CYS A 10 8.82 -8.08 37.24
N GLY A 11 9.92 -7.68 36.61
CA GLY A 11 11.29 -7.96 37.06
C GLY A 11 11.78 -9.41 36.86
N SER A 12 10.94 -10.32 36.34
CA SER A 12 11.36 -11.71 36.09
C SER A 12 12.42 -11.79 35.00
N SER A 13 13.41 -12.68 35.17
CA SER A 13 14.43 -13.01 34.17
C SER A 13 14.00 -14.10 33.18
N ASP A 14 12.79 -14.66 33.34
CA ASP A 14 12.22 -15.66 32.44
C ASP A 14 11.74 -15.00 31.14
N ILE A 15 12.68 -14.82 30.20
CA ILE A 15 12.45 -14.16 28.92
C ILE A 15 12.62 -15.16 27.78
N LEU A 16 11.63 -15.19 26.87
CA LEU A 16 11.63 -15.93 25.62
C LEU A 16 11.97 -14.97 24.47
N PRO A 17 13.23 -14.93 24.00
CA PRO A 17 13.65 -13.97 23.00
C PRO A 17 13.37 -14.36 21.56
N LYS A 18 13.16 -13.34 20.72
CA LYS A 18 13.13 -13.43 19.24
C LYS A 18 12.13 -14.46 18.71
N GLN A 19 10.99 -14.61 19.38
CA GLN A 19 9.94 -15.54 18.95
C GLN A 19 9.30 -15.05 17.65
N LYS A 20 9.05 -15.98 16.72
CA LYS A 20 8.34 -15.66 15.49
C LYS A 20 6.85 -15.60 15.78
N ILE A 21 6.17 -14.58 15.26
CA ILE A 21 4.72 -14.49 15.33
C ILE A 21 4.15 -15.01 14.02
N VAL A 22 3.26 -15.98 14.13
CA VAL A 22 2.49 -16.56 13.03
C VAL A 22 1.00 -16.30 13.27
N SER A 23 0.28 -15.94 12.22
CA SER A 23 -1.18 -15.90 12.18
C SER A 23 -1.69 -17.22 11.60
N SER A 24 -2.74 -17.78 12.20
CA SER A 24 -3.31 -19.08 11.85
C SER A 24 -4.42 -19.03 10.79
N GLU A 25 -4.74 -17.85 10.24
CA GLU A 25 -5.78 -17.75 9.20
C GLU A 25 -5.32 -18.42 7.89
N GLY A 26 -6.09 -19.42 7.43
CA GLY A 26 -6.06 -19.85 6.02
C GLY A 26 -5.03 -20.91 5.62
N GLY A 27 -4.53 -21.74 6.54
CA GLY A 27 -3.74 -22.93 6.19
C GLY A 27 -2.28 -22.67 5.78
N SER A 28 -1.83 -21.42 5.82
CA SER A 28 -0.43 -21.03 5.62
C SER A 28 0.04 -20.15 6.78
N ASP A 29 1.24 -20.43 7.32
CA ASP A 29 1.88 -19.62 8.37
C ASP A 29 2.13 -18.18 7.88
N TYR A 30 1.20 -17.26 8.13
CA TYR A 30 1.38 -15.85 7.83
C TYR A 30 2.23 -15.20 8.91
N ARG A 31 3.40 -14.68 8.55
CA ARG A 31 4.26 -13.95 9.48
C ARG A 31 3.76 -12.51 9.63
N LEU A 32 3.79 -12.00 10.86
CA LEU A 32 3.57 -10.58 11.11
C LEU A 32 4.77 -9.76 10.56
N ILE A 33 4.48 -8.73 9.78
CA ILE A 33 5.49 -7.88 9.11
C ILE A 33 5.15 -6.40 9.24
N VAL A 34 6.18 -5.55 9.16
CA VAL A 34 6.04 -4.13 8.80
C VAL A 34 6.27 -4.02 7.30
N ARG A 35 5.34 -3.38 6.57
CA ARG A 35 5.45 -3.19 5.12
C ARG A 35 5.59 -1.72 4.78
N LEU A 36 6.70 -1.35 4.14
CA LEU A 36 6.86 -0.04 3.52
C LEU A 36 6.50 -0.13 2.02
N ARG A 37 5.78 0.88 1.50
CA ARG A 37 5.40 0.95 0.09
C ARG A 37 6.26 1.98 -0.64
N GLU A 38 6.83 1.58 -1.76
CA GLU A 38 7.59 2.44 -2.66
C GLU A 38 6.87 2.53 -4.01
N ARG A 39 6.59 3.75 -4.47
CA ARG A 39 6.09 3.98 -5.81
C ARG A 39 7.26 4.12 -6.79
N ALA A 40 7.43 3.14 -7.67
CA ALA A 40 8.43 3.13 -8.72
C ALA A 40 7.78 3.53 -10.06
N GLY A 41 7.58 4.84 -10.28
CA GLY A 41 6.93 5.37 -11.50
C GLY A 41 5.40 5.36 -11.45
N THR A 42 4.75 5.43 -12.62
CA THR A 42 3.29 5.65 -12.70
C THR A 42 2.43 4.44 -12.32
N TRP A 43 2.93 3.20 -12.47
CA TRP A 43 2.12 1.98 -12.25
C TRP A 43 2.75 0.90 -11.36
N ARG A 44 4.03 1.01 -10.95
CA ARG A 44 4.68 -0.05 -10.16
C ARG A 44 4.75 0.33 -8.68
N ILE A 45 4.24 -0.56 -7.83
CA ILE A 45 4.40 -0.49 -6.38
C ILE A 45 5.39 -1.60 -5.98
N LYS A 46 6.44 -1.22 -5.28
CA LYS A 46 7.36 -2.16 -4.62
C LYS A 46 7.01 -2.20 -3.14
N HIS A 47 7.09 -3.39 -2.56
CA HIS A 47 6.88 -3.62 -1.13
C HIS A 47 8.21 -4.01 -0.49
N HIS A 48 8.51 -3.38 0.63
CA HIS A 48 9.64 -3.74 1.49
C HIS A 48 9.07 -4.31 2.78
N ASP A 49 9.18 -5.63 2.92
CA ASP A 49 8.62 -6.39 4.04
C ASP A 49 9.70 -6.67 5.09
N HIS A 50 9.44 -6.23 6.32
CA HIS A 50 10.34 -6.38 7.45
C HIS A 50 9.70 -7.27 8.51
N PRO A 51 10.24 -8.48 8.77
CA PRO A 51 9.65 -9.40 9.74
C PRO A 51 9.60 -8.83 11.16
N ILE A 52 8.53 -9.14 11.89
CA ILE A 52 8.42 -8.85 13.33
C ILE A 52 8.76 -10.10 14.14
N VAL A 53 9.44 -9.88 15.27
CA VAL A 53 9.73 -10.87 16.30
C VAL A 53 9.25 -10.36 17.65
N ALA A 54 9.00 -11.27 18.59
CA ALA A 54 8.56 -10.96 19.94
C ALA A 54 9.62 -11.25 21.00
N TRP A 55 9.68 -10.42 22.03
CA TRP A 55 10.16 -10.79 23.35
C TRP A 55 8.96 -11.05 24.25
N ILE A 56 8.91 -12.23 24.85
CA ILE A 56 7.78 -12.65 25.69
C ILE A 56 8.34 -13.02 27.07
N CYS A 57 7.77 -12.44 28.13
CA CYS A 57 8.05 -12.88 29.50
C CYS A 57 7.30 -14.18 29.78
N GLY A 58 8.00 -15.25 30.14
CA GLY A 58 7.41 -16.53 30.50
C GLY A 58 6.63 -16.49 31.81
N ALA A 59 6.99 -15.59 32.74
CA ALA A 59 6.32 -15.48 34.03
C ALA A 59 4.99 -14.72 33.99
N CYS A 60 4.90 -13.61 33.25
CA CYS A 60 3.72 -12.72 33.27
C CYS A 60 3.08 -12.47 31.89
N GLY A 61 3.62 -13.06 30.83
CA GLY A 61 3.10 -12.94 29.46
C GLY A 61 3.31 -11.58 28.80
N TYR A 62 4.00 -10.64 29.45
CA TYR A 62 4.33 -9.35 28.85
C TYR A 62 5.07 -9.55 27.53
N THR A 63 4.57 -8.91 26.48
CA THR A 63 5.03 -9.12 25.11
C THR A 63 5.40 -7.78 24.48
N GLU A 64 6.61 -7.71 23.94
CA GLU A 64 7.09 -6.58 23.15
C GLU A 64 7.44 -7.04 21.73
N LEU A 65 7.13 -6.20 20.75
CA LEU A 65 7.31 -6.51 19.33
C LEU A 65 8.45 -5.67 18.75
N TYR A 66 9.30 -6.34 17.97
CA TYR A 66 10.46 -5.73 17.34
C TYR A 66 10.53 -6.12 15.87
N THR A 67 10.92 -5.19 15.02
CA THR A 67 11.42 -5.57 13.69
C THR A 67 12.70 -6.39 13.86
N ALA A 68 12.79 -7.51 13.13
CA ALA A 68 13.97 -8.37 13.14
C ALA A 68 15.22 -7.64 12.65
N LYS A 69 15.05 -6.59 11.84
CA LYS A 69 16.12 -5.84 11.20
C LYS A 69 15.87 -4.32 11.30
N PRO A 70 16.08 -3.73 12.48
CA PRO A 70 15.71 -2.33 12.74
C PRO A 70 16.44 -1.33 11.86
N LYS A 71 17.74 -1.55 11.61
CA LYS A 71 18.53 -0.65 10.75
C LYS A 71 18.08 -0.69 9.29
N GLU A 72 17.78 -1.87 8.76
CA GLU A 72 17.27 -2.00 7.39
C GLU A 72 15.91 -1.31 7.24
N LEU A 73 15.01 -1.45 8.23
CA LEU A 73 13.72 -0.77 8.23
C LEU A 73 13.88 0.76 8.30
N SER A 74 14.73 1.27 9.21
CA SER A 74 14.94 2.72 9.34
C SER A 74 15.54 3.32 8.08
N ASP A 75 16.51 2.64 7.47
CA ASP A 75 17.18 3.12 6.26
C ASP A 75 16.23 3.14 5.06
N ALA A 76 15.39 2.11 4.95
CA ALA A 76 14.33 2.07 3.95
C ALA A 76 13.31 3.20 4.16
N TYR A 77 12.86 3.42 5.40
CA TYR A 77 11.90 4.48 5.73
C TYR A 77 12.44 5.87 5.34
N TRP A 78 13.65 6.22 5.77
CA TRP A 78 14.22 7.53 5.48
C TRP A 78 14.49 7.75 4.00
N ARG A 79 14.95 6.71 3.29
CA ARG A 79 15.12 6.77 1.83
C ARG A 79 13.79 7.06 1.13
N LEU A 80 12.70 6.40 1.55
CA LEU A 80 11.39 6.59 0.94
C LEU A 80 10.82 7.99 1.21
N GLN A 81 11.02 8.53 2.42
CA GLN A 81 10.62 9.90 2.76
C GLN A 81 11.31 10.94 1.87
N GLN A 82 12.61 10.78 1.60
CA GLN A 82 13.34 11.67 0.69
C GLN A 82 12.75 11.64 -0.72
N ILE A 83 12.55 10.44 -1.28
CA ILE A 83 11.97 10.25 -2.62
C ILE A 83 10.55 10.84 -2.71
N GLN A 84 9.76 10.77 -1.65
CA GLN A 84 8.41 11.33 -1.60
C GLN A 84 8.42 12.86 -1.52
N SER A 85 9.30 13.45 -0.70
CA SER A 85 9.42 14.90 -0.60
C SER A 85 9.77 15.58 -1.93
N GLU A 86 10.53 14.90 -2.79
CA GLU A 86 10.86 15.37 -4.14
C GLU A 86 9.70 15.23 -5.14
N ARG A 87 8.72 14.35 -4.85
CA ARG A 87 7.60 14.03 -5.75
C ARG A 87 6.26 14.63 -5.31
N GLY A 88 6.22 15.33 -4.17
CA GLY A 88 5.00 15.88 -3.57
C GLY A 88 4.27 14.90 -2.65
N PRO A 89 3.40 15.40 -1.74
CA PRO A 89 2.80 14.60 -0.67
C PRO A 89 1.88 13.50 -1.21
N MET A 90 2.05 12.31 -0.62
CA MET A 90 1.24 11.13 -0.87
C MET A 90 -0.08 11.27 -0.11
N LEU A 91 -1.22 11.30 -0.81
CA LEU A 91 -2.51 11.06 -0.18
C LEU A 91 -2.58 9.56 0.13
N ASP A 92 -2.85 9.23 1.38
CA ASP A 92 -2.99 7.86 1.85
C ASP A 92 -4.17 7.21 1.11
N ASP A 93 -3.88 6.39 0.10
CA ASP A 93 -4.86 5.48 -0.49
C ASP A 93 -5.20 4.41 0.56
N GLU A 94 -6.13 4.74 1.44
CA GLU A 94 -6.95 3.80 2.20
C GLU A 94 -7.44 2.69 1.26
N PRO A 95 -7.40 1.40 1.64
CA PRO A 95 -8.05 0.34 0.88
C PRO A 95 -9.56 0.43 1.11
N GLY A 96 -10.21 1.44 0.51
CA GLY A 96 -11.61 1.77 0.76
C GLY A 96 -12.34 2.22 -0.51
N ALA A 97 -13.22 1.34 -0.99
CA ALA A 97 -14.44 1.67 -1.75
C ALA A 97 -14.33 2.45 -3.07
N GLY A 98 -14.45 1.70 -4.18
CA GLY A 98 -15.33 2.07 -5.29
C GLY A 98 -15.01 3.37 -6.04
N SER A 99 -14.20 3.23 -7.10
CA SER A 99 -14.01 4.20 -8.18
C SER A 99 -15.34 4.84 -8.64
N LYS A 100 -15.64 6.06 -8.14
CA LYS A 100 -16.72 6.91 -8.66
C LYS A 100 -16.28 7.80 -9.83
N ASN A 101 -14.97 7.93 -10.07
CA ASN A 101 -14.43 8.88 -11.05
C ASN A 101 -14.45 8.37 -12.50
N ASN A 102 -14.70 7.08 -12.73
CA ASN A 102 -14.76 6.52 -14.09
C ASN A 102 -16.07 6.84 -14.82
N ARG A 103 -17.14 7.24 -14.12
CA ARG A 103 -18.43 7.57 -14.75
C ARG A 103 -18.39 8.89 -15.52
N ALA A 104 -17.72 9.91 -14.99
CA ALA A 104 -17.61 11.20 -15.67
C ALA A 104 -16.82 11.10 -16.98
N PHE A 105 -15.72 10.33 -16.98
CA PHE A 105 -14.89 10.11 -18.17
C PHE A 105 -15.63 9.31 -19.26
N LEU A 106 -16.42 8.29 -18.89
CA LEU A 106 -17.23 7.52 -19.84
C LEU A 106 -18.37 8.35 -20.47
N ILE A 107 -18.98 9.27 -19.70
CA ILE A 107 -20.04 10.14 -20.23
C ILE A 107 -19.45 11.16 -21.21
N LEU A 108 -18.33 11.81 -20.86
CA LEU A 108 -17.67 12.81 -21.72
C LEU A 108 -17.19 12.19 -23.04
N THR A 109 -16.59 11.00 -23.00
CA THR A 109 -16.15 10.30 -24.21
C THR A 109 -17.32 9.85 -25.08
N GLY A 110 -18.42 9.38 -24.48
CA GLY A 110 -19.63 9.01 -25.22
C GLY A 110 -20.31 10.19 -25.92
N VAL A 111 -20.44 11.33 -25.24
CA VAL A 111 -21.04 12.55 -25.83
C VAL A 111 -20.21 13.08 -26.99
N MET A 112 -18.89 13.09 -26.86
CA MET A 112 -18.01 13.54 -27.94
C MET A 112 -18.13 12.65 -29.20
N PHE A 113 -18.25 11.34 -29.02
CA PHE A 113 -18.41 10.41 -30.14
C PHE A 113 -19.74 10.59 -30.87
N LEU A 114 -20.83 10.83 -30.14
CA LEU A 114 -22.15 11.12 -30.72
C LEU A 114 -22.16 12.42 -31.53
N LEU A 115 -21.49 13.47 -31.06
CA LEU A 115 -21.37 14.74 -31.79
C LEU A 115 -20.54 14.59 -33.08
N LEU A 116 -19.50 13.77 -33.07
CA LEU A 116 -18.71 13.49 -34.27
C LEU A 116 -19.54 12.71 -35.30
N LEU A 117 -20.29 11.69 -34.87
CA LEU A 117 -21.15 10.92 -35.75
C LEU A 117 -22.27 11.78 -36.36
N SER A 118 -22.90 12.65 -35.58
CA SER A 118 -23.94 13.55 -36.08
C SER A 118 -23.38 14.57 -37.08
N GLY A 119 -22.18 15.11 -36.82
CA GLY A 119 -21.49 16.02 -37.73
C GLY A 119 -21.13 15.35 -39.06
N ILE A 120 -20.61 14.12 -39.02
CA ILE A 120 -20.29 13.34 -40.23
C ILE A 120 -21.55 13.04 -41.03
N LEU A 121 -22.63 12.63 -40.36
CA LEU A 121 -23.91 12.35 -41.03
C LEU A 121 -24.48 13.60 -41.71
N ALA A 122 -24.46 14.75 -41.03
CA ALA A 122 -24.89 16.03 -41.59
C ALA A 122 -24.04 16.43 -42.82
N LEU A 123 -22.73 16.22 -42.76
CA LEU A 123 -21.83 16.46 -43.88
C LEU A 123 -22.16 15.57 -45.09
N VAL A 124 -22.40 14.28 -44.87
CA VAL A 124 -22.79 13.34 -45.93
C VAL A 124 -24.11 13.74 -46.58
N LEU A 125 -25.10 14.15 -45.79
CA LEU A 125 -26.38 14.64 -46.31
C LEU A 125 -26.21 15.91 -47.14
N LEU A 126 -25.41 16.88 -46.66
CA LEU A 126 -25.13 18.12 -47.40
C LEU A 126 -24.38 17.86 -48.71
N LEU A 127 -23.44 16.92 -48.72
CA LEU A 127 -22.71 16.53 -49.92
C LEU A 127 -23.60 15.75 -50.90
N GLY A 128 -24.51 14.91 -50.40
CA GLY A 128 -25.47 14.17 -51.20
C GLY A 128 -26.52 15.07 -51.88
N MET A 129 -26.99 16.11 -51.17
CA MET A 129 -27.92 17.10 -51.74
C MET A 129 -27.28 18.00 -52.81
N ARG A 130 -25.96 18.11 -52.84
CA ARG A 130 -25.24 18.93 -53.83
C ARG A 130 -25.04 18.23 -55.18
N GLN A 131 -25.29 16.92 -55.26
CA GLN A 131 -25.11 16.12 -56.48
C GLN A 131 -26.42 15.91 -57.28
N TRP A 132 -27.50 16.59 -56.88
CA TRP A 132 -28.79 16.62 -57.58
C TRP A 132 -29.12 18.04 -58.04
#